data_AF-A0A966KCF2-F1
#
_entry.id   AF-A0A966KCF2-F1
#
_cell.length_a   1.000
_cell.length_b   1.000
_cell.length_c   1.000
_cell.angle_alpha   90.00
_cell.angle_beta   90.00
_cell.angle_gamma   90.00
#
_symmetry.space_group_name_H-M   'P 1'
#
loop_
_entity.id
_entity.type
_entity.pdbx_description
1 polymer ?
#
loop_
_entity_poly.entity_id
_entity_poly.type
_entity_poly.pdbx_seq_one_letter_code
_entity_poly.pdbx_strand_id
1 'polypeptide(L)'
;FIARCKEFIEENTLSDLMEEIIKTSGLVAYHAKEPGEKGKTRVENLEELVSATTNFEQSIREQKTNIEIAEDYLDMISLDSGDRQASEHDDAAQLMTLHSAKGLEFKLVLMTGLEETLFPHGRSMENPGQLQEERRLCYVGITRAMEKLYITHAESRRLHGSDTFNPPSRFIKEIPKELINEIRPRAQTHIPYNRKDFKETKLEFEDEIGISLGQRVMHKSFEAGTKWLVMAYANLEKL
;
A
#
# COMPACT_ATOMS: atom_id res chain seq x y z
N PHE A 1 -14.31 28.03 13.19
CA PHE A 1 -13.67 26.80 12.67
C PHE A 1 -14.03 26.58 11.21
N ILE A 2 -15.29 26.26 10.86
CA ILE A 2 -15.70 25.99 9.46
C ILE A 2 -15.34 27.12 8.47
N ALA A 3 -15.57 28.39 8.83
CA ALA A 3 -15.19 29.52 7.97
C ALA A 3 -13.68 29.56 7.69
N ARG A 4 -12.86 29.29 8.70
CA ARG A 4 -11.40 29.20 8.58
C ARG A 4 -10.98 28.04 7.67
N CYS A 5 -11.66 26.89 7.74
CA CYS A 5 -11.40 25.76 6.84
C CYS A 5 -11.70 26.12 5.38
N LYS A 6 -12.77 26.89 5.11
CA LYS A 6 -13.10 27.37 3.77
C LYS A 6 -12.04 28.31 3.20
N GLU A 7 -11.60 29.28 4.00
CA GLU A 7 -10.51 30.17 3.59
C GLU A 7 -9.19 29.41 3.41
N PHE A 8 -8.94 28.39 4.23
CA PHE A 8 -7.70 27.61 4.16
C PHE A 8 -7.57 26.79 2.87
N ILE A 9 -8.66 26.16 2.41
CA ILE A 9 -8.64 25.34 1.18
C ILE A 9 -8.48 26.18 -0.08
N GLU A 10 -8.79 27.49 -0.05
CA GLU A 10 -8.56 28.37 -1.21
C GLU A 10 -7.07 28.44 -1.56
N GLU A 11 -6.19 28.39 -0.57
CA GLU A 11 -4.74 28.60 -0.73
C GLU A 11 -3.89 27.34 -0.46
N ASN A 12 -4.46 26.30 0.15
CA ASN A 12 -3.76 25.08 0.54
C ASN A 12 -4.44 23.85 -0.02
N THR A 13 -3.73 22.72 -0.06
CA THR A 13 -4.25 21.48 -0.63
C THR A 13 -5.30 20.84 0.28
N LEU A 14 -6.07 19.88 -0.25
CA LEU A 14 -7.01 19.06 0.52
C LEU A 14 -6.29 18.26 1.62
N SER A 15 -5.08 17.76 1.34
CA SER A 15 -4.26 17.05 2.33
C SER A 15 -3.82 17.95 3.48
N ASP A 16 -3.39 19.18 3.20
CA ASP A 16 -3.08 20.18 4.23
C ASP A 16 -4.32 20.54 5.06
N LEU A 17 -5.47 20.73 4.39
CA LEU A 17 -6.74 20.98 5.08
C LEU A 17 -7.09 19.82 6.02
N MET A 18 -6.94 18.59 5.56
CA MET A 18 -7.25 17.40 6.35
C MET A 18 -6.35 17.29 7.59
N GLU A 19 -5.05 17.54 7.43
CA GLU A 19 -4.10 17.59 8.54
C GLU A 19 -4.49 18.66 9.58
N GLU A 20 -4.84 19.88 9.13
CA GLU A 20 -5.26 20.97 10.03
C GLU A 20 -6.56 20.63 10.78
N ILE A 21 -7.52 19.97 10.12
CA ILE A 21 -8.77 19.52 10.75
C ILE A 21 -8.48 18.47 11.82
N ILE A 22 -7.68 17.45 11.49
CA ILE A 22 -7.33 16.36 12.42
C ILE A 22 -6.61 16.92 13.65
N LYS A 23 -5.67 17.85 13.44
CA LYS A 23 -4.92 18.50 14.52
C LYS A 23 -5.81 19.39 15.39
N THR A 24 -6.64 20.23 14.79
CA THR A 24 -7.47 21.20 15.51
C THR A 24 -8.66 20.54 16.22
N SER A 25 -9.19 19.44 15.69
CA SER A 25 -10.27 18.70 16.31
C SER A 25 -9.88 18.05 17.65
N GLY A 26 -8.58 17.83 17.88
CA GLY A 26 -8.06 17.14 19.06
C GLY A 26 -8.28 15.63 19.03
N LEU A 27 -8.73 15.04 17.92
CA LEU A 27 -9.04 13.61 17.79
C LEU A 27 -7.81 12.73 18.02
N VAL A 28 -6.65 13.13 17.51
CA VAL A 28 -5.39 12.40 17.73
C VAL A 28 -5.07 12.31 19.22
N ALA A 29 -5.12 13.45 19.93
CA ALA A 29 -4.87 13.49 21.37
C ALA A 29 -5.93 12.75 22.19
N TYR A 30 -7.18 12.72 21.71
CA TYR A 30 -8.27 11.97 22.33
C TYR A 30 -8.03 10.46 22.21
N HIS A 31 -7.79 9.94 21.01
CA HIS A 31 -7.58 8.50 20.79
C HIS A 31 -6.23 8.00 21.32
N ALA A 32 -5.20 8.85 21.37
CA ALA A 32 -3.91 8.50 21.98
C ALA A 32 -4.01 8.23 23.49
N LYS A 33 -5.06 8.71 24.17
CA LYS A 33 -5.32 8.42 25.60
C LYS A 33 -6.02 7.06 25.81
N GLU A 34 -6.59 6.47 24.77
CA GLU A 34 -7.24 5.16 24.87
C GLU A 34 -6.17 4.06 25.07
N PRO A 35 -6.26 3.25 26.14
CA PRO A 35 -5.29 2.19 26.38
C PRO A 35 -5.45 1.04 25.39
N GLY A 36 -4.31 0.42 25.03
CA GLY A 36 -4.25 -0.76 24.18
C GLY A 36 -4.11 -0.46 22.69
N GLU A 37 -4.25 -1.49 21.85
CA GLU A 37 -4.03 -1.37 20.40
C GLU A 37 -5.14 -0.59 19.68
N LYS A 38 -6.38 -0.60 20.20
CA LYS A 38 -7.52 0.10 19.57
C LYS A 38 -7.28 1.60 19.41
N GLY A 39 -6.76 2.27 20.44
CA GLY A 39 -6.46 3.71 20.38
C GLY A 39 -5.40 4.02 19.32
N LYS A 40 -4.37 3.18 19.23
CA LYS A 40 -3.29 3.33 18.24
C LYS A 40 -3.79 3.14 16.82
N THR A 41 -4.58 2.09 16.56
CA THR A 41 -5.18 1.87 15.23
C THR A 41 -6.07 3.04 14.81
N ARG A 42 -6.79 3.68 15.73
CA ARG A 42 -7.57 4.88 15.40
C ARG A 42 -6.68 6.06 14.99
N VAL A 43 -5.55 6.26 15.66
CA VAL A 43 -4.59 7.30 15.28
C VAL A 43 -3.97 7.00 13.91
N GLU A 44 -3.55 5.76 13.67
CA GLU A 44 -3.01 5.30 12.37
C GLU A 44 -4.04 5.51 11.24
N ASN A 45 -5.32 5.21 11.48
CA ASN A 45 -6.39 5.48 10.52
C ASN A 45 -6.57 6.97 10.20
N LEU A 46 -6.35 7.86 11.18
CA LEU A 46 -6.41 9.31 10.96
C LEU A 46 -5.21 9.78 10.11
N GLU A 47 -4.02 9.25 10.35
CA GLU A 47 -2.83 9.53 9.54
C GLU A 47 -2.98 9.00 8.10
N GLU A 48 -3.62 7.84 7.95
CA GLU A 48 -3.91 7.26 6.64
C GLU A 48 -4.93 8.09 5.85
N LEU A 49 -5.87 8.77 6.53
CA LEU A 49 -6.80 9.68 5.85
C LEU A 49 -6.07 10.83 5.14
N VAL A 50 -5.03 11.40 5.76
CA VAL A 50 -4.18 12.42 5.12
C VAL A 50 -3.48 11.82 3.90
N SER A 51 -2.91 10.62 4.04
CA SER A 51 -2.25 9.92 2.94
C SER A 51 -3.21 9.64 1.77
N ALA A 52 -4.45 9.26 2.06
CA ALA A 52 -5.49 9.04 1.07
C ALA A 52 -5.84 10.32 0.29
N THR A 53 -5.97 11.46 0.99
CA THR A 53 -6.17 12.76 0.33
C THR A 53 -4.99 13.16 -0.55
N THR A 54 -3.74 12.97 -0.09
CA THR A 54 -2.54 13.24 -0.90
C THR A 54 -2.48 12.38 -2.17
N ASN A 55 -2.82 11.09 -2.06
CA ASN A 55 -2.84 10.19 -3.21
C ASN A 55 -3.95 10.58 -4.20
N PHE A 56 -5.11 11.01 -3.69
CA PHE A 56 -6.21 11.48 -4.52
C PHE A 56 -5.80 12.73 -5.32
N GLU A 57 -5.20 13.72 -4.67
CA GLU A 57 -4.66 14.92 -5.32
C GLU A 57 -3.69 14.57 -6.46
N GLN A 58 -2.74 13.67 -6.19
CA GLN A 58 -1.76 13.22 -7.19
C GLN A 58 -2.39 12.45 -8.36
N SER A 59 -3.59 11.89 -8.18
CA SER A 59 -4.31 11.19 -9.24
C SER A 59 -5.01 12.13 -10.22
N ILE A 60 -5.27 13.38 -9.81
CA ILE A 60 -5.92 14.39 -10.65
C ILE A 60 -4.91 14.92 -11.67
N ARG A 61 -5.22 14.72 -12.96
CA ARG A 61 -4.36 15.14 -14.08
C ARG A 61 -4.78 16.48 -14.69
N GLU A 62 -5.96 16.94 -14.36
CA GLU A 62 -6.56 18.17 -14.86
C GLU A 62 -6.22 19.34 -13.94
N GLN A 63 -6.14 20.55 -14.50
CA GLN A 63 -6.03 21.75 -13.68
C GLN A 63 -7.39 22.01 -13.02
N LYS A 64 -7.47 21.73 -11.72
CA LYS A 64 -8.61 22.02 -10.86
C LYS A 64 -8.15 22.89 -9.70
N THR A 65 -9.06 23.70 -9.19
CA THR A 65 -8.86 24.42 -7.92
C THR A 65 -8.90 23.44 -6.75
N ASN A 66 -8.30 23.81 -5.63
CA ASN A 66 -8.30 22.99 -4.41
C ASN A 66 -9.74 22.72 -3.90
N ILE A 67 -10.66 23.66 -4.10
CA ILE A 67 -12.07 23.50 -3.75
C ILE A 67 -12.71 22.41 -4.62
N GLU A 68 -12.52 22.46 -5.94
CA GLU A 68 -13.05 21.43 -6.85
C GLU A 68 -12.49 20.04 -6.51
N ILE A 69 -11.20 19.96 -6.16
CA ILE A 69 -10.58 18.69 -5.71
C ILE A 69 -11.23 18.19 -4.42
N ALA A 70 -11.51 19.07 -3.45
CA ALA A 70 -12.18 18.70 -2.21
C ALA A 70 -13.62 18.23 -2.44
N GLU A 71 -14.36 18.89 -3.34
CA GLU A 71 -15.71 18.48 -3.75
C GLU A 71 -15.69 17.12 -4.44
N ASP A 72 -14.80 16.91 -5.42
CA ASP A 72 -14.63 15.63 -6.10
C ASP A 72 -14.30 14.49 -5.12
N TYR A 73 -13.45 14.76 -4.13
CA TYR A 73 -13.10 13.78 -3.11
C TYR A 73 -14.30 13.40 -2.24
N LEU A 74 -15.10 14.39 -1.84
CA LEU A 74 -16.34 14.16 -1.09
C LEU A 74 -17.36 13.38 -1.91
N ASP A 75 -17.50 13.67 -3.20
CA ASP A 75 -18.36 12.92 -4.11
C ASP A 75 -17.89 11.46 -4.25
N MET A 76 -16.58 11.25 -4.40
CA MET A 76 -15.98 9.92 -4.47
C MET A 76 -16.25 9.09 -3.21
N ILE A 77 -16.01 9.66 -2.02
CA ILE A 77 -16.31 8.98 -0.75
C ILE A 77 -17.81 8.76 -0.58
N SER A 78 -18.63 9.75 -0.94
CA SER A 78 -20.09 9.64 -0.81
C SER A 78 -20.65 8.50 -1.65
N LEU A 79 -20.10 8.29 -2.86
CA LEU A 79 -20.41 7.13 -3.71
C LEU A 79 -19.88 5.81 -3.16
N ASP A 80 -18.84 5.85 -2.33
CA ASP A 80 -18.22 4.68 -1.68
C ASP A 80 -18.87 4.31 -0.33
N SER A 81 -19.88 5.07 0.13
CA SER A 81 -20.52 5.00 1.46
C SER A 81 -21.30 3.71 1.77
N GLY A 82 -20.67 2.53 1.65
CA GLY A 82 -21.10 1.29 2.30
C GLY A 82 -22.07 0.41 1.53
N ASP A 83 -22.73 0.90 0.48
CA ASP A 83 -23.67 0.09 -0.34
C ASP A 83 -22.98 -1.00 -1.18
N ARG A 84 -21.64 -1.00 -1.25
CA ARG A 84 -20.83 -2.02 -1.95
C ARG A 84 -20.17 -3.04 -1.01
N GLN A 85 -20.49 -3.02 0.29
CA GLN A 85 -20.08 -4.09 1.19
C GLN A 85 -20.85 -5.36 0.83
N ALA A 86 -20.21 -6.20 0.02
CA ALA A 86 -20.68 -7.54 -0.27
C ALA A 86 -20.94 -8.30 1.03
N SER A 87 -22.11 -8.93 1.12
CA SER A 87 -22.42 -9.90 2.17
C SER A 87 -21.47 -11.09 2.06
N GLU A 88 -21.38 -11.91 3.11
CA GLU A 88 -20.50 -13.08 3.14
C GLU A 88 -20.78 -14.09 2.00
N HIS A 89 -21.94 -13.98 1.34
CA HIS A 89 -22.38 -14.87 0.26
C HIS A 89 -22.53 -14.18 -1.10
N ASP A 90 -22.13 -12.92 -1.21
CA ASP A 90 -22.14 -12.23 -2.49
C ASP A 90 -20.94 -12.66 -3.33
N ASP A 91 -21.13 -12.72 -4.65
CA ASP A 91 -20.07 -13.03 -5.61
C ASP A 91 -19.11 -11.84 -5.78
N ALA A 92 -18.26 -11.64 -4.77
CA ALA A 92 -17.31 -10.55 -4.70
C ALA A 92 -16.01 -10.96 -4.00
N ALA A 93 -14.92 -10.25 -4.30
CA ALA A 93 -13.68 -10.40 -3.56
C ALA A 93 -13.82 -9.82 -2.16
N GLN A 94 -13.58 -10.65 -1.14
CA GLN A 94 -13.65 -10.23 0.26
C GLN A 94 -12.31 -9.70 0.73
N LEU A 95 -12.28 -8.42 1.15
CA LEU A 95 -11.10 -7.80 1.76
C LEU A 95 -11.32 -7.66 3.27
N MET A 96 -10.38 -8.18 4.05
CA MET A 96 -10.48 -8.18 5.51
C MET A 96 -9.09 -8.24 6.15
N THR A 97 -9.02 -7.95 7.45
CA THR A 97 -7.80 -8.15 8.23
C THR A 97 -7.60 -9.63 8.57
N LEU A 98 -6.36 -10.06 8.84
CA LEU A 98 -6.08 -11.43 9.27
C LEU A 98 -6.85 -11.83 10.55
N HIS A 99 -7.07 -10.88 11.46
CA HIS A 99 -7.84 -11.11 12.68
C HIS A 99 -9.31 -11.43 12.38
N SER A 100 -9.90 -10.74 11.41
CA SER A 100 -11.28 -10.92 10.98
C SER A 100 -11.52 -12.23 10.23
N ALA A 101 -10.47 -12.79 9.60
CA ALA A 101 -10.56 -14.03 8.83
C ALA A 101 -10.69 -15.30 9.70
N LYS A 102 -10.60 -15.19 11.02
CA LYS A 102 -10.64 -16.34 11.93
C LYS A 102 -11.98 -17.06 11.84
N GLY A 103 -11.94 -18.36 11.51
CA GLY A 103 -13.14 -19.20 11.38
C GLY A 103 -13.76 -19.18 9.99
N LEU A 104 -13.24 -18.36 9.07
CA LEU A 104 -13.62 -18.35 7.65
C LEU A 104 -12.65 -19.21 6.84
N GLU A 105 -13.09 -19.71 5.69
CA GLU A 105 -12.27 -20.47 4.75
C GLU A 105 -12.64 -20.10 3.31
N PHE A 106 -11.64 -20.02 2.43
CA PHE A 106 -11.79 -19.59 1.06
C PHE A 106 -11.02 -20.51 0.12
N LYS A 107 -11.57 -20.77 -1.08
CA LYS A 107 -10.86 -21.53 -2.11
C LYS A 107 -9.50 -20.93 -2.44
N LEU A 108 -9.44 -19.60 -2.55
CA LEU A 108 -8.24 -18.84 -2.83
C LEU A 108 -8.07 -17.72 -1.82
N VAL A 109 -6.89 -17.59 -1.25
CA VAL A 109 -6.53 -16.47 -0.36
C VAL A 109 -5.33 -15.72 -0.93
N LEU A 110 -5.42 -14.39 -0.91
CA LEU A 110 -4.31 -13.48 -1.19
C LEU A 110 -3.89 -12.80 0.12
N MET A 111 -2.78 -13.22 0.70
CA MET A 111 -2.16 -12.52 1.82
C MET A 111 -1.19 -11.47 1.28
N THR A 112 -1.40 -10.20 1.63
CA THR A 112 -0.60 -9.08 1.12
C THR A 112 0.17 -8.39 2.23
N GLY A 113 1.25 -7.70 1.89
CA GLY A 113 2.03 -6.92 2.85
C GLY A 113 2.87 -7.77 3.81
N LEU A 114 3.32 -8.96 3.40
CA LEU A 114 4.26 -9.77 4.17
C LEU A 114 5.68 -9.18 4.12
N GLU A 115 5.86 -8.06 4.81
CA GLU A 115 7.07 -7.25 4.90
C GLU A 115 7.49 -7.13 6.37
N GLU A 116 8.79 -7.12 6.68
CA GLU A 116 9.23 -6.81 8.05
C GLU A 116 8.70 -5.42 8.46
N THR A 117 8.41 -5.24 9.74
CA THR A 117 7.79 -4.04 10.35
C THR A 117 6.30 -3.81 10.01
N LEU A 118 5.80 -4.35 8.90
CA LEU A 118 4.37 -4.38 8.58
C LEU A 118 3.71 -5.66 9.11
N PHE A 119 4.26 -6.82 8.71
CA PHE A 119 3.82 -8.13 9.17
C PHE A 119 4.99 -9.13 9.18
N PRO A 120 5.65 -9.35 10.34
CA PRO A 120 5.22 -8.99 11.69
C PRO A 120 5.24 -7.49 11.95
N HIS A 121 4.24 -7.00 12.70
CA HIS A 121 4.15 -5.58 13.04
C HIS A 121 5.38 -5.14 13.85
N GLY A 122 5.96 -3.98 13.53
CA GLY A 122 7.25 -3.52 14.08
C GLY A 122 7.32 -3.54 15.62
N ARG A 123 6.21 -3.26 16.31
CA ARG A 123 6.12 -3.30 17.79
C ARG A 123 6.29 -4.71 18.36
N SER A 124 5.86 -5.74 17.64
CA SER A 124 5.96 -7.14 18.07
C SER A 124 7.38 -7.69 18.04
N MET A 125 8.27 -7.03 17.29
CA MET A 125 9.59 -7.55 16.95
C MET A 125 10.55 -7.58 18.14
N GLU A 126 10.38 -6.63 19.07
CA GLU A 126 11.22 -6.50 20.26
C GLU A 126 10.77 -7.44 21.40
N ASN A 127 9.53 -7.95 21.32
CA ASN A 127 8.96 -8.82 22.34
C ASN A 127 8.73 -10.24 21.77
N PRO A 128 9.50 -11.25 22.22
CA PRO A 128 9.35 -12.62 21.73
C PRO A 128 7.93 -13.18 21.85
N GLY A 129 7.18 -12.82 22.89
CA GLY A 129 5.79 -13.26 23.06
C GLY A 129 4.85 -12.65 22.02
N GLN A 130 5.01 -11.36 21.72
CA GLN A 130 4.20 -10.69 20.68
C GLN A 130 4.56 -11.19 19.27
N LEU A 131 5.84 -11.44 19.00
CA LEU A 131 6.27 -12.04 17.73
C LEU A 131 5.69 -13.44 17.52
N GLN A 132 5.56 -14.24 18.58
CA GLN A 132 4.90 -15.54 18.52
C GLN A 132 3.41 -15.42 18.22
N GLU A 133 2.75 -14.36 18.70
CA GLU A 133 1.34 -14.10 18.38
C GLU A 133 1.17 -13.71 16.90
N GLU A 134 2.03 -12.83 16.38
CA GLU A 134 2.04 -12.51 14.94
C GLU A 134 2.31 -13.74 14.07
N ARG A 135 3.19 -14.64 14.53
CA ARG A 135 3.42 -15.93 13.85
C ARG A 135 2.17 -16.80 13.84
N ARG A 136 1.43 -16.87 14.96
CA ARG A 136 0.14 -17.58 15.03
C ARG A 136 -0.88 -16.94 14.10
N LEU A 137 -0.90 -15.62 14.00
CA LEU A 137 -1.76 -14.90 13.07
C LEU A 137 -1.42 -15.23 11.61
N CYS A 138 -0.14 -15.33 11.27
CA CYS A 138 0.33 -15.75 9.95
C CYS A 138 -0.13 -17.17 9.64
N TYR A 139 0.02 -18.08 10.59
CA TYR A 139 -0.47 -19.46 10.47
C TYR A 139 -1.99 -19.52 10.25
N VAL A 140 -2.77 -18.75 11.01
CA VAL A 140 -4.23 -18.65 10.81
C VAL A 140 -4.52 -18.19 9.38
N GLY A 141 -3.87 -17.14 8.90
CA GLY A 141 -4.01 -16.63 7.53
C GLY A 141 -3.74 -17.69 6.46
N ILE A 142 -2.61 -18.40 6.58
CA ILE A 142 -2.21 -19.47 5.65
C ILE A 142 -3.29 -20.57 5.60
N THR A 143 -3.80 -20.98 6.77
CA THR A 143 -4.81 -22.04 6.88
C THR A 143 -6.23 -21.61 6.49
N ARG A 144 -6.46 -20.34 6.08
CA ARG A 144 -7.77 -19.94 5.52
C ARG A 144 -7.92 -20.37 4.05
N ALA A 145 -6.80 -20.70 3.38
CA ALA A 145 -6.81 -21.14 1.99
C ALA A 145 -7.11 -22.64 1.89
N MET A 146 -8.10 -23.01 1.09
CA MET A 146 -8.45 -24.41 0.83
C MET A 146 -7.68 -24.98 -0.36
N GLU A 147 -7.53 -24.21 -1.45
CA GLU A 147 -6.90 -24.68 -2.69
C GLU A 147 -5.62 -23.91 -3.00
N LYS A 148 -5.67 -22.57 -2.97
CA LYS A 148 -4.56 -21.71 -3.41
C LYS A 148 -4.27 -20.59 -2.42
N LEU A 149 -2.99 -20.44 -2.08
CA LEU A 149 -2.49 -19.32 -1.33
C LEU A 149 -1.49 -18.53 -2.17
N TYR A 150 -1.71 -17.22 -2.24
CA TYR A 150 -0.71 -16.27 -2.74
C TYR A 150 -0.27 -15.36 -1.61
N ILE A 151 1.04 -15.17 -1.51
CA ILE A 151 1.69 -14.27 -0.56
C ILE A 151 2.40 -13.17 -1.34
N THR A 152 2.21 -11.91 -0.96
CA THR A 152 2.87 -10.77 -1.62
C THR A 152 3.59 -9.86 -0.65
N HIS A 153 4.70 -9.28 -1.12
CA HIS A 153 5.44 -8.21 -0.44
C HIS A 153 5.83 -7.15 -1.47
N ALA A 154 5.95 -5.90 -1.04
CA ALA A 154 6.41 -4.79 -1.86
C ALA A 154 7.89 -4.47 -1.60
N GLU A 155 8.64 -4.12 -2.66
CA GLU A 155 10.01 -3.61 -2.51
C GLU A 155 10.04 -2.17 -1.94
N SER A 156 8.97 -1.40 -2.17
CA SER A 156 8.80 -0.04 -1.67
C SER A 156 7.33 0.24 -1.39
N ARG A 157 7.02 0.74 -0.20
CA ARG A 157 5.66 1.05 0.24
C ARG A 157 5.59 2.46 0.80
N ARG A 158 4.59 3.23 0.36
CA ARG A 158 4.25 4.49 1.01
C ARG A 158 3.24 4.20 2.11
N LEU A 159 3.56 4.55 3.36
CA LEU A 159 2.71 4.37 4.52
C LEU A 159 2.82 5.62 5.39
N HIS A 160 1.67 6.19 5.79
CA HIS A 160 1.59 7.44 6.57
C HIS A 160 2.47 8.56 5.97
N GLY A 161 2.32 8.79 4.66
CA GLY A 161 3.05 9.82 3.93
C GLY A 161 4.52 9.50 3.61
N SER A 162 5.14 8.51 4.25
CA SER A 162 6.56 8.17 4.11
C SER A 162 6.82 6.93 3.26
N ASP A 163 7.85 6.96 2.41
CA ASP A 163 8.30 5.78 1.68
C ASP A 163 9.21 4.90 2.54
N THR A 164 8.86 3.63 2.62
CA THR A 164 9.57 2.60 3.38
C THR A 164 10.06 1.49 2.44
N PHE A 165 11.25 0.98 2.73
CA PHE A 165 11.89 -0.11 1.99
C PHE A 165 12.08 -1.30 2.93
N ASN A 166 10.98 -2.03 3.15
CA ASN A 166 11.00 -3.14 4.09
C ASN A 166 11.46 -4.42 3.41
N PRO A 167 12.37 -5.19 4.03
CA PRO A 167 12.70 -6.52 3.52
C PRO A 167 11.47 -7.46 3.63
N PRO A 168 11.46 -8.57 2.87
CA PRO A 168 10.39 -9.56 2.97
C PRO A 168 10.28 -10.11 4.39
N SER A 169 9.05 -10.35 4.84
CA SER A 169 8.75 -10.90 6.16
C SER A 169 9.53 -12.19 6.43
N ARG A 170 10.04 -12.32 7.66
CA ARG A 170 10.66 -13.55 8.16
C ARG A 170 9.74 -14.76 8.03
N PHE A 171 8.42 -14.58 8.12
CA PHE A 171 7.48 -15.69 8.03
C PHE A 171 7.51 -16.36 6.65
N ILE A 172 7.88 -15.64 5.59
CA ILE A 172 8.09 -16.23 4.27
C ILE A 172 9.27 -17.21 4.30
N LYS A 173 10.35 -16.87 5.02
CA LYS A 173 11.55 -17.71 5.15
C LYS A 173 11.35 -18.92 6.05
N GLU A 174 10.31 -18.90 6.89
CA GLU A 174 9.92 -20.02 7.76
C GLU A 174 9.14 -21.10 6.98
N ILE A 175 8.60 -20.77 5.80
CA ILE A 175 7.92 -21.74 4.92
C ILE A 175 8.99 -22.55 4.17
N PRO A 176 8.87 -23.89 4.08
CA PRO A 176 9.77 -24.72 3.30
C PRO A 176 9.86 -24.26 1.83
N LYS A 177 11.08 -24.12 1.31
CA LYS A 177 11.33 -23.53 -0.03
C LYS A 177 10.71 -24.36 -1.14
N GLU A 178 10.66 -25.67 -0.97
CA GLU A 178 10.03 -26.63 -1.88
C GLU A 178 8.52 -26.44 -2.02
N LEU A 179 7.89 -25.76 -1.07
CA LEU A 179 6.46 -25.41 -1.10
C LEU A 179 6.23 -24.02 -1.68
N ILE A 180 7.28 -23.23 -1.92
CA ILE A 180 7.18 -21.88 -2.46
C ILE A 180 7.55 -21.89 -3.94
N ASN A 181 6.62 -21.42 -4.77
CA ASN A 181 6.90 -21.03 -6.13
C ASN A 181 7.01 -19.49 -6.22
N GLU A 182 8.22 -18.98 -6.41
CA GLU A 182 8.46 -17.54 -6.57
C GLU A 182 8.04 -17.06 -7.96
N ILE A 183 7.04 -16.20 -8.01
CA ILE A 183 6.60 -15.53 -9.24
C ILE A 183 7.12 -14.10 -9.21
N ARG A 184 8.04 -13.81 -10.12
CA ARG A 184 8.41 -12.44 -10.48
C ARG A 184 7.64 -12.05 -11.73
N PRO A 185 6.67 -11.12 -11.65
CA PRO A 185 6.04 -10.60 -12.85
C PRO A 185 7.14 -9.96 -13.70
N ARG A 186 7.40 -10.50 -14.89
CA ARG A 186 8.09 -9.75 -15.92
C ARG A 186 7.07 -8.71 -16.39
N ALA A 187 7.24 -7.43 -16.05
CA ALA A 187 6.33 -6.43 -16.64
C ALA A 187 6.70 -6.35 -18.09
N GLN A 188 5.84 -6.92 -18.91
CA GLN A 188 5.55 -6.35 -20.20
C GLN A 188 4.55 -5.22 -19.94
N THR A 189 5.03 -4.09 -19.42
CA THR A 189 4.24 -2.86 -19.48
C THR A 189 4.22 -2.44 -20.94
N HIS A 190 3.16 -2.80 -21.67
CA HIS A 190 2.79 -2.07 -22.87
C HIS A 190 2.36 -0.67 -22.43
N ILE A 191 3.33 0.23 -22.24
CA ILE A 191 3.04 1.65 -22.13
C ILE A 191 2.68 2.09 -23.56
N PRO A 192 1.45 2.53 -23.86
CA PRO A 192 1.16 3.12 -25.16
C PRO A 192 1.90 4.45 -25.24
N TYR A 193 3.13 4.42 -25.75
CA TYR A 193 3.92 5.61 -26.01
C TYR A 193 3.33 6.31 -27.24
N ASN A 194 2.51 7.33 -27.02
CA ASN A 194 2.05 8.22 -28.07
C ASN A 194 3.21 9.15 -28.46
N ARG A 195 3.95 8.76 -29.50
CA ARG A 195 5.12 9.49 -30.01
C ARG A 195 4.64 10.78 -30.67
N LYS A 196 4.69 11.91 -29.96
CA LYS A 196 4.71 13.23 -30.63
C LYS A 196 6.01 13.35 -31.41
N ASP A 197 5.89 13.73 -32.68
CA ASP A 197 6.96 13.87 -33.66
C ASP A 197 8.19 14.59 -33.08
N PHE A 198 9.27 13.85 -32.90
CA PHE A 198 10.60 14.41 -32.61
C PHE A 198 11.37 14.46 -33.93
N LYS A 199 11.74 15.68 -34.37
CA LYS A 199 12.68 15.86 -35.49
C LYS A 199 14.04 15.27 -35.10
N GLU A 200 14.51 14.30 -35.88
CA GLU A 200 15.83 13.69 -35.76
C GLU A 200 16.93 14.76 -35.77
N THR A 201 17.64 14.89 -34.65
CA THR A 201 18.99 15.46 -34.67
C THR A 201 19.94 14.27 -34.59
N LYS A 202 20.61 13.95 -35.71
CA LYS A 202 21.68 12.94 -35.73
C LYS A 202 22.86 13.46 -34.90
N LEU A 203 23.09 12.84 -33.76
CA LEU A 203 24.36 12.90 -33.05
C LEU A 203 25.06 11.57 -33.29
N GLU A 204 26.18 11.61 -34.02
CA GLU A 204 27.12 10.50 -34.11
C GLU A 204 27.86 10.41 -32.78
N PHE A 205 27.83 9.24 -32.14
CA PHE A 205 28.64 8.94 -30.96
C PHE A 205 29.78 8.03 -31.39
N GLU A 206 31.02 8.49 -31.19
CA GLU A 206 32.22 7.65 -31.24
C GLU A 206 32.18 6.64 -30.08
N ASP A 207 32.45 5.37 -30.40
CA ASP A 207 32.50 4.24 -29.48
C ASP A 207 33.67 4.35 -28.51
N GLU A 208 33.59 5.21 -27.50
CA GLU A 208 34.64 5.24 -26.46
C GLU A 208 34.15 5.79 -25.10
N ILE A 209 33.14 5.16 -24.50
CA ILE A 209 32.90 5.31 -23.04
C ILE A 209 32.56 3.94 -22.44
N GLY A 210 33.53 3.38 -21.71
CA GLY A 210 33.50 2.03 -21.13
C GLY A 210 32.44 1.84 -20.05
N ILE A 211 31.28 1.32 -20.45
CA ILE A 211 30.23 0.84 -19.56
C ILE A 211 29.83 -0.58 -20.00
N SER A 212 29.84 -1.52 -19.05
CA SER A 212 29.48 -2.92 -19.29
C SER A 212 28.07 -3.25 -18.78
N LEU A 213 27.44 -4.27 -19.38
CA LEU A 213 26.09 -4.75 -19.03
C LEU A 213 25.99 -5.04 -17.52
N GLY A 214 25.09 -4.32 -16.81
CA GLY A 214 24.84 -4.47 -15.37
C GLY A 214 25.39 -3.36 -14.48
N GLN A 215 26.07 -2.35 -15.02
CA GLN A 215 26.57 -1.22 -14.24
C GLN A 215 25.44 -0.26 -13.81
N ARG A 216 25.38 0.09 -12.52
CA ARG A 216 24.46 1.10 -11.98
C ARG A 216 25.02 2.51 -12.18
N VAL A 217 24.18 3.42 -12.64
CA VAL A 217 24.48 4.85 -12.79
C VAL A 217 23.39 5.70 -12.15
N MET A 218 23.79 6.81 -11.52
CA MET A 218 22.89 7.79 -10.91
C MET A 218 22.70 9.00 -11.82
N HIS A 219 21.46 9.48 -11.92
CA HIS A 219 21.11 10.73 -12.60
C HIS A 219 20.56 11.77 -11.61
N LYS A 220 20.86 13.05 -11.82
CA LYS A 220 20.64 14.15 -10.86
C LYS A 220 19.19 14.67 -10.73
N SER A 221 18.20 13.98 -11.27
CA SER A 221 16.78 14.42 -11.25
C SER A 221 15.80 13.25 -11.18
N PHE A 222 16.06 12.25 -10.34
CA PHE A 222 15.26 11.03 -10.18
C PHE A 222 13.73 11.22 -10.33
N GLU A 223 13.15 10.61 -11.35
CA GLU A 223 11.84 9.95 -11.31
C GLU A 223 11.98 8.59 -12.00
N ALA A 224 11.86 7.51 -11.23
CA ALA A 224 11.66 6.15 -11.75
C ALA A 224 11.07 5.26 -10.64
N GLY A 225 9.82 5.54 -10.27
CA GLY A 225 9.00 4.60 -9.51
C GLY A 225 8.58 3.45 -10.42
N THR A 226 9.20 2.29 -10.28
CA THR A 226 8.64 1.03 -10.79
C THR A 226 8.58 0.07 -9.62
N LYS A 227 7.37 -0.18 -9.11
CA LYS A 227 7.14 -1.09 -7.98
C LYS A 227 6.71 -2.45 -8.54
N TRP A 228 7.49 -3.48 -8.23
CA TRP A 228 7.22 -4.87 -8.60
C TRP A 228 6.47 -5.60 -7.49
N LEU A 229 5.44 -6.36 -7.86
CA LEU A 229 4.69 -7.26 -7.00
C LEU A 229 5.31 -8.66 -7.08
N VAL A 230 5.99 -9.16 -6.05
CA VAL A 230 6.39 -10.58 -6.02
C VAL A 230 5.20 -11.38 -5.51
N MET A 231 4.68 -12.32 -6.30
CA MET A 231 3.66 -13.27 -5.87
C MET A 231 4.35 -14.60 -5.53
N ALA A 232 4.28 -15.06 -4.30
CA ALA A 232 4.68 -16.42 -3.94
C ALA A 232 3.44 -17.31 -3.93
N TYR A 233 3.49 -18.44 -4.64
CA TYR A 233 2.42 -19.44 -4.70
C TYR A 233 2.80 -20.66 -3.88
N ALA A 234 1.89 -21.15 -3.03
CA ALA A 234 2.01 -22.45 -2.37
C ALA A 234 0.88 -23.37 -2.82
N ASN A 235 1.23 -24.55 -3.35
CA ASN A 235 0.25 -25.59 -3.71
C ASN A 235 -0.05 -26.44 -2.47
N LEU A 236 -1.30 -26.41 -2.00
CA LEU A 236 -1.74 -27.10 -0.78
C LEU A 236 -2.12 -28.57 -1.00
N GLU A 237 -2.08 -29.10 -2.24
CA GLU A 237 -2.39 -30.50 -2.55
C GLU A 237 -1.34 -31.53 -2.05
N LYS A 238 -0.34 -31.11 -1.26
CA LYS A 238 0.73 -31.98 -0.74
C LYS A 238 0.99 -31.84 0.77
N LEU A 239 -0.02 -31.42 1.54
CA LEU A 239 -0.01 -31.54 3.01
C LEU A 239 -0.80 -32.76 3.46
#